data_AF-A0A9P5S448-F1
#
_entry.id   AF-A0A9P5S448-F1
#
_cell.length_a   1.000
_cell.length_b   1.000
_cell.length_c   1.000
_cell.angle_alpha   90.00
_cell.angle_beta   90.00
_cell.angle_gamma   90.00
#
_symmetry.space_group_name_H-M   'P 1'
#
loop_
_entity.id
_entity.type
_entity.pdbx_description
1 polymer ?
#
loop_
_entity_poly.entity_id
_entity_poly.type
_entity_poly.pdbx_seq_one_letter_code
_entity_poly.pdbx_strand_id
1 'polypeptide(L)'
;MVVPITVPIPSAAAAAAANIHDLKAALAASALTARHNNIDGSEMSDNDDIIPSSVAVHIPWSSDSFLDTSDDQPMEPGSFEGPEKLLEIHFSPRMQDVQHIRAPLNNASGMDMDEEEGRYGLRIIPKAVWEKMLDIVQCKVLHSIHHPTVDAYVLSESSFFVFPHKLILKTCGTTTLLMALPKILELAQNWCGLLHDPSSPNNEKDQQQQPYRVFYSRKKFLFPEKQVHVHREWKDEVEFLDRHFQNGSAYTIGKVNGDHWCLYVTAPFHGYPCNNKEAKGDDTAMENFQEEDDTTQGGLFGLPPTRPLSRASSSRSSSAFTTAESESEYTTTTTTTQEEEDEDYDQTIEILMTDLNPKAMRKFYHHADKNQPAGSEGGQVVDKETGLASLFPEAEIDSFLFTPCGYSANALLKQSDATDAGKYFTIHVTPEPVCSYASFETNIPVRLSSASSKTRRATKGTATTPETVQELIRRVADIFQPGNLTVTIFASQKSGNVTEKQIERRQFKMLHSLRSLSGFRRTDRILYELEGYDLIYGHYFAV
;
A
#
# COMPACT_ATOMS: atom_id res chain seq x y z
N MET A 1 -62.90 -3.36 14.38
CA MET A 1 -61.68 -4.07 14.79
C MET A 1 -61.10 -4.73 13.56
N VAL A 2 -60.05 -4.15 12.97
CA VAL A 2 -59.30 -4.75 11.86
C VAL A 2 -57.84 -4.68 12.28
N VAL A 3 -57.22 -5.85 12.48
CA VAL A 3 -55.82 -6.00 12.85
C VAL A 3 -55.00 -6.03 11.54
N PRO A 4 -53.94 -5.23 11.39
CA PRO A 4 -53.05 -5.37 10.24
C PRO A 4 -52.06 -6.50 10.49
N ILE A 5 -52.03 -7.47 9.59
CA ILE A 5 -51.02 -8.52 9.52
C ILE A 5 -49.78 -7.91 8.86
N THR A 6 -48.73 -7.66 9.64
CA THR A 6 -47.38 -7.36 9.12
C THR A 6 -46.69 -8.69 8.80
N VAL A 7 -46.44 -8.94 7.51
CA VAL A 7 -45.52 -9.99 7.06
C VAL A 7 -44.10 -9.40 7.11
N PRO A 8 -43.13 -10.00 7.82
CA PRO A 8 -41.77 -9.52 7.83
C PRO A 8 -41.09 -9.82 6.49
N ILE A 9 -40.56 -8.77 5.84
CA ILE A 9 -39.67 -8.89 4.69
C ILE A 9 -38.28 -9.27 5.24
N PRO A 10 -37.64 -10.37 4.79
CA PRO A 10 -36.30 -10.75 5.25
C PRO A 10 -35.27 -9.66 4.90
N SER A 11 -34.37 -9.34 5.83
CA SER A 11 -33.29 -8.36 5.61
C SER A 11 -32.13 -8.96 4.79
N ALA A 12 -31.43 -8.10 4.06
CA ALA A 12 -30.39 -8.44 3.08
C ALA A 12 -29.19 -9.25 3.64
N ALA A 13 -28.94 -9.21 4.94
CA ALA A 13 -27.87 -10.01 5.54
C ALA A 13 -28.20 -11.52 5.59
N ALA A 14 -29.48 -11.88 5.69
CA ALA A 14 -29.89 -13.28 5.57
C ALA A 14 -29.73 -13.79 4.13
N ALA A 15 -29.84 -12.91 3.13
CA ALA A 15 -29.65 -13.25 1.72
C ALA A 15 -28.17 -13.40 1.33
N ALA A 16 -27.26 -12.58 1.91
CA ALA A 16 -25.82 -12.74 1.72
C ALA A 16 -25.28 -14.05 2.33
N ALA A 17 -25.76 -14.42 3.52
CA ALA A 17 -25.45 -15.72 4.14
C ALA A 17 -26.03 -16.90 3.34
N ALA A 18 -27.21 -16.73 2.73
CA ALA A 18 -27.82 -17.74 1.87
C ALA A 18 -27.02 -17.95 0.56
N ASN A 19 -26.53 -16.89 -0.08
CA ASN A 19 -25.72 -17.00 -1.31
C ASN A 19 -24.37 -17.70 -1.10
N ILE A 20 -23.72 -17.52 0.07
CA ILE A 20 -22.49 -18.25 0.41
C ILE A 20 -22.78 -19.73 0.70
N HIS A 21 -23.92 -20.03 1.33
CA HIS A 21 -24.35 -21.42 1.56
C HIS A 21 -24.72 -22.13 0.25
N ASP A 22 -25.35 -21.44 -0.71
CA ASP A 22 -25.69 -21.98 -2.02
C ASP A 22 -24.46 -22.19 -2.92
N LEU A 23 -23.45 -21.31 -2.85
CA LEU A 23 -22.15 -21.53 -3.52
C LEU A 23 -21.42 -22.76 -2.95
N LYS A 24 -21.45 -22.93 -1.61
CA LYS A 24 -20.90 -24.11 -0.92
C LYS A 24 -21.65 -25.40 -1.28
N ALA A 25 -22.97 -25.35 -1.43
CA ALA A 25 -23.79 -26.50 -1.83
C ALA A 25 -23.57 -26.89 -3.30
N ALA A 26 -23.43 -25.92 -4.21
CA ALA A 26 -23.11 -26.16 -5.62
C ALA A 26 -21.72 -26.78 -5.81
N LEU A 27 -20.72 -26.33 -5.04
CA LEU A 27 -19.36 -26.91 -5.03
C LEU A 27 -19.33 -28.32 -4.42
N ALA A 28 -20.11 -28.59 -3.36
CA ALA A 28 -20.22 -29.92 -2.75
C ALA A 28 -20.93 -30.95 -3.67
N ALA A 29 -21.93 -30.52 -4.45
CA ALA A 29 -22.60 -31.36 -5.44
C ALA A 29 -21.67 -31.75 -6.62
N SER A 30 -20.78 -30.83 -7.03
CA SER A 30 -19.77 -31.12 -8.06
C SER A 30 -18.70 -32.13 -7.57
N ALA A 31 -18.30 -32.03 -6.30
CA ALA A 31 -17.36 -32.97 -5.67
C ALA A 31 -17.92 -34.39 -5.44
N LEU A 32 -19.24 -34.53 -5.22
CA LEU A 32 -19.88 -35.85 -5.09
C LEU A 32 -20.09 -36.55 -6.45
N THR A 33 -20.25 -35.79 -7.53
CA THR A 33 -20.45 -36.36 -8.87
C THR A 33 -19.14 -36.91 -9.47
N ALA A 34 -17.99 -36.39 -9.03
CA ALA A 34 -16.67 -36.89 -9.42
C ALA A 34 -16.21 -38.16 -8.66
N ARG A 35 -16.90 -38.56 -7.58
CA ARG A 35 -16.49 -39.70 -6.73
C ARG A 35 -17.15 -41.05 -7.08
N HIS A 36 -17.98 -41.13 -8.12
CA HIS A 36 -18.67 -42.38 -8.48
C HIS A 36 -18.13 -43.14 -9.70
N ASN A 37 -17.05 -42.69 -10.33
CA ASN A 37 -16.41 -43.42 -11.44
C ASN A 37 -14.91 -43.58 -11.20
N ASN A 38 -14.52 -44.57 -10.40
CA ASN A 38 -13.36 -45.43 -10.65
C ASN A 38 -13.16 -46.39 -9.48
N ILE A 39 -13.66 -47.61 -9.64
CA ILE A 39 -13.17 -48.79 -8.95
C ILE A 39 -12.65 -49.71 -10.06
N ASP A 40 -11.34 -49.79 -10.22
CA ASP A 40 -10.67 -51.07 -10.43
C ASP A 40 -9.17 -50.94 -10.15
N GLY A 41 -8.61 -51.96 -9.49
CA GLY A 41 -7.26 -51.93 -8.92
C GLY A 41 -6.17 -52.54 -9.80
N SER A 42 -4.93 -52.16 -9.54
CA SER A 42 -3.74 -53.00 -9.72
C SER A 42 -2.52 -52.40 -9.02
N GLU A 43 -1.78 -53.24 -8.31
CA GLU A 43 -0.55 -52.96 -7.54
C GLU A 43 0.70 -52.71 -8.40
N MET A 44 1.75 -52.17 -7.73
CA MET A 44 3.18 -52.06 -8.10
C MET A 44 3.55 -50.99 -9.15
N SER A 45 4.65 -50.23 -9.06
CA SER A 45 5.88 -50.29 -8.25
C SER A 45 6.54 -48.90 -8.16
N ASP A 46 7.27 -48.66 -7.07
CA ASP A 46 8.07 -47.46 -6.77
C ASP A 46 9.08 -47.07 -7.87
N ASN A 47 9.15 -45.76 -8.15
CA ASN A 47 10.36 -45.11 -8.63
C ASN A 47 10.37 -43.68 -8.05
N ASP A 48 11.26 -43.49 -7.08
CA ASP A 48 11.49 -42.22 -6.39
C ASP A 48 12.01 -41.15 -7.37
N ASP A 49 11.18 -40.12 -7.57
CA ASP A 49 11.61 -38.87 -8.16
C ASP A 49 12.50 -38.11 -7.16
N ILE A 50 13.62 -37.63 -7.68
CA ILE A 50 14.65 -36.89 -6.97
C ILE A 50 14.07 -35.52 -6.56
N ILE A 51 13.57 -35.43 -5.33
CA ILE A 51 13.30 -34.17 -4.63
C ILE A 51 14.68 -33.55 -4.31
N PRO A 52 14.98 -32.29 -4.73
CA PRO A 52 16.17 -31.62 -4.25
C PRO A 52 16.04 -31.42 -2.74
N SER A 53 17.03 -31.93 -2.01
CA SER A 53 17.05 -32.01 -0.55
C SER A 53 16.63 -30.69 0.09
N SER A 54 15.50 -30.73 0.79
CA SER A 54 14.99 -29.65 1.63
C SER A 54 16.00 -29.34 2.74
N VAL A 55 16.56 -28.13 2.73
CA VAL A 55 16.90 -27.48 4.00
C VAL A 55 15.57 -27.11 4.61
N ALA A 56 15.05 -27.96 5.49
CA ALA A 56 13.86 -27.64 6.27
C ALA A 56 14.20 -26.43 7.14
N VAL A 57 13.75 -25.24 6.72
CA VAL A 57 13.71 -24.09 7.60
C VAL A 57 12.75 -24.46 8.71
N HIS A 58 13.28 -24.70 9.91
CA HIS A 58 12.47 -24.91 11.09
C HIS A 58 11.77 -23.57 11.38
N ILE A 59 10.50 -23.46 11.03
CA ILE A 59 9.64 -22.35 11.46
C ILE A 59 9.02 -22.82 12.78
N PRO A 60 9.51 -22.40 13.96
CA PRO A 60 9.20 -23.07 15.22
C PRO A 60 7.90 -22.53 15.84
N TRP A 61 6.74 -22.64 15.18
CA TRP A 61 5.53 -22.04 15.74
C TRP A 61 4.28 -22.88 15.47
N SER A 62 4.18 -24.01 16.17
CA SER A 62 3.05 -24.96 16.06
C SER A 62 2.01 -24.83 17.17
N SER A 63 2.09 -23.83 18.06
CA SER A 63 1.09 -23.67 19.13
C SER A 63 1.06 -22.25 19.71
N ASP A 64 0.33 -21.34 19.06
CA ASP A 64 0.06 -20.02 19.63
C ASP A 64 -1.32 -19.98 20.27
N SER A 65 -1.33 -20.05 21.61
CA SER A 65 -2.47 -19.63 22.45
C SER A 65 -2.87 -18.16 22.23
N PHE A 66 -2.03 -17.38 21.54
CA PHE A 66 -2.30 -16.01 21.12
C PHE A 66 -3.39 -15.94 20.05
N LEU A 67 -3.54 -16.96 19.21
CA LEU A 67 -4.44 -16.96 18.04
C LEU A 67 -5.85 -17.46 18.36
N ASP A 68 -6.28 -17.41 19.62
CA ASP A 68 -7.60 -17.87 20.02
C ASP A 68 -8.70 -16.92 19.49
N THR A 69 -9.32 -17.34 18.40
CA THR A 69 -10.45 -16.66 17.71
C THR A 69 -11.81 -17.24 18.13
N SER A 70 -11.86 -18.08 19.17
CA SER A 70 -13.09 -18.79 19.57
C SER A 70 -14.20 -17.88 20.11
N ASP A 71 -13.87 -16.64 20.49
CA ASP A 71 -14.82 -15.65 21.03
C ASP A 71 -15.27 -14.61 19.98
N ASP A 72 -14.91 -14.78 18.70
CA ASP A 72 -15.27 -13.84 17.64
C ASP A 72 -16.73 -14.00 17.19
N GLN A 73 -17.50 -12.91 17.33
CA GLN A 73 -18.91 -12.84 16.91
C GLN A 73 -19.02 -12.45 15.42
N PRO A 74 -19.97 -13.02 14.67
CA PRO A 74 -20.23 -12.60 13.30
C PRO A 74 -20.77 -11.16 13.23
N MET A 75 -20.42 -10.46 12.16
CA MET A 75 -20.84 -9.08 11.93
C MET A 75 -22.37 -8.95 11.80
N GLU A 76 -22.97 -8.00 12.53
CA GLU A 76 -24.39 -7.72 12.40
C GLU A 76 -24.77 -7.12 11.02
N PRO A 77 -26.00 -7.34 10.55
CA PRO A 77 -26.52 -6.78 9.29
C PRO A 77 -26.31 -5.25 9.21
N GLY A 78 -25.53 -4.79 8.22
CA GLY A 78 -25.37 -3.36 7.92
C GLY A 78 -24.15 -2.68 8.56
N SER A 79 -23.16 -3.43 9.06
CA SER A 79 -21.95 -2.85 9.65
C SER A 79 -20.63 -3.29 8.99
N PHE A 80 -20.57 -3.23 7.66
CA PHE A 80 -19.33 -3.55 6.93
C PHE A 80 -18.22 -2.55 7.26
N GLU A 81 -17.04 -3.05 7.59
CA GLU A 81 -15.85 -2.23 7.85
C GLU A 81 -15.16 -1.90 6.53
N GLY A 82 -15.40 -0.70 6.02
CA GLY A 82 -14.73 -0.19 4.82
C GLY A 82 -13.21 0.04 4.99
N PRO A 83 -12.74 0.74 6.05
CA PRO A 83 -11.33 1.00 6.29
C PRO A 83 -10.45 -0.24 6.14
N GLU A 84 -9.49 -0.14 5.22
CA GLU A 84 -8.67 -1.27 4.80
C GLU A 84 -7.45 -1.47 5.70
N LYS A 85 -6.97 -2.71 5.69
CA LYS A 85 -5.67 -3.12 6.17
C LYS A 85 -4.77 -3.28 4.95
N LEU A 86 -3.61 -2.63 4.95
CA LEU A 86 -2.66 -2.63 3.83
C LEU A 86 -1.31 -3.19 4.32
N LEU A 87 -0.85 -4.26 3.69
CA LEU A 87 0.47 -4.85 3.91
C LEU A 87 1.26 -4.82 2.60
N GLU A 88 2.39 -4.12 2.64
CA GLU A 88 3.36 -4.05 1.55
C GLU A 88 4.69 -4.62 2.02
N ILE A 89 5.19 -5.65 1.33
CA ILE A 89 6.45 -6.32 1.67
C ILE A 89 7.38 -6.23 0.47
N HIS A 90 8.52 -5.59 0.67
CA HIS A 90 9.62 -5.52 -0.28
C HIS A 90 10.63 -6.58 0.12
N PHE A 91 10.89 -7.55 -0.75
CA PHE A 91 11.90 -8.58 -0.53
C PHE A 91 13.28 -8.15 -1.05
N SER A 92 13.30 -7.17 -1.94
CA SER A 92 14.48 -6.59 -2.55
C SER A 92 14.20 -5.11 -2.87
N PRO A 93 15.21 -4.22 -2.88
CA PRO A 93 14.98 -2.80 -3.16
C PRO A 93 14.51 -2.52 -4.58
N ARG A 94 14.87 -3.36 -5.56
CA ARG A 94 14.56 -3.12 -6.98
C ARG A 94 14.08 -4.38 -7.69
N MET A 95 13.28 -4.19 -8.74
CA MET A 95 12.89 -5.28 -9.65
C MET A 95 14.11 -5.95 -10.30
N GLN A 96 15.14 -5.19 -10.63
CA GLN A 96 16.31 -5.66 -11.37
C GLN A 96 17.13 -6.69 -10.57
N ASP A 97 17.15 -6.54 -9.25
CA ASP A 97 17.97 -7.37 -8.36
C ASP A 97 17.49 -8.82 -8.28
N VAL A 98 16.22 -9.08 -8.63
CA VAL A 98 15.61 -10.42 -8.58
C VAL A 98 15.43 -11.05 -9.96
N GLN A 99 15.95 -10.43 -11.03
CA GLN A 99 15.82 -10.94 -12.41
C GLN A 99 16.47 -12.31 -12.64
N HIS A 100 17.40 -12.70 -11.78
CA HIS A 100 18.08 -13.99 -11.81
C HIS A 100 17.20 -15.15 -11.26
N ILE A 101 16.15 -14.83 -10.50
CA ILE A 101 15.22 -15.79 -9.92
C ILE A 101 14.14 -16.09 -10.96
N ARG A 102 14.30 -17.16 -11.73
CA ARG A 102 13.37 -17.54 -12.82
C ARG A 102 12.91 -18.98 -12.65
N ALA A 103 11.71 -19.27 -13.16
CA ALA A 103 11.24 -20.65 -13.24
C ALA A 103 12.17 -21.47 -14.15
N PRO A 104 12.48 -22.74 -13.81
CA PRO A 104 13.22 -23.62 -14.72
C PRO A 104 12.40 -23.84 -16.00
N LEU A 105 13.02 -23.68 -17.17
CA LEU A 105 12.40 -23.82 -18.51
C LEU A 105 11.78 -25.21 -18.81
N ASN A 106 11.82 -26.16 -17.86
CA ASN A 106 11.67 -27.59 -18.14
C ASN A 106 10.44 -28.27 -17.52
N ASN A 107 9.45 -27.55 -17.02
CA ASN A 107 8.17 -28.14 -16.62
C ASN A 107 7.01 -27.42 -17.33
N ALA A 108 6.87 -27.70 -18.63
CA ALA A 108 5.67 -27.35 -19.39
C ALA A 108 4.47 -28.17 -18.88
N SER A 109 3.91 -27.75 -17.75
CA SER A 109 2.67 -28.28 -17.21
C SER A 109 1.49 -27.47 -17.75
N GLY A 110 1.11 -27.72 -19.01
CA GLY A 110 -0.22 -27.43 -19.56
C GLY A 110 -0.78 -26.01 -19.44
N MET A 111 0.02 -25.01 -19.05
CA MET A 111 -0.30 -23.58 -19.10
C MET A 111 0.19 -23.01 -20.43
N ASP A 112 -0.52 -22.02 -20.95
CA ASP A 112 -0.20 -21.38 -22.23
C ASP A 112 1.22 -20.80 -22.19
N MET A 113 2.07 -21.26 -23.11
CA MET A 113 3.51 -20.93 -23.20
C MET A 113 3.79 -19.42 -23.27
N ASP A 114 2.83 -18.62 -23.73
CA ASP A 114 2.97 -17.17 -23.91
C ASP A 114 2.87 -16.39 -22.57
N GLU A 115 2.32 -16.98 -21.49
CA GLU A 115 2.23 -16.33 -20.17
C GLU A 115 3.46 -16.56 -19.27
N GLU A 116 4.25 -17.63 -19.52
CA GLU A 116 5.44 -17.96 -18.73
C GLU A 116 6.70 -17.22 -19.20
N GLU A 117 6.74 -16.77 -20.46
CA GLU A 117 7.93 -16.20 -21.08
C GLU A 117 8.26 -14.81 -20.46
N GLY A 118 9.11 -14.83 -19.43
CA GLY A 118 9.63 -13.63 -18.80
C GLY A 118 9.26 -13.41 -17.34
N ARG A 119 8.48 -14.29 -16.69
CA ARG A 119 8.19 -14.20 -15.24
C ARG A 119 9.45 -14.44 -14.40
N TYR A 120 9.60 -13.70 -13.30
CA TYR A 120 10.76 -13.80 -12.39
C TYR A 120 10.41 -13.27 -10.98
N GLY A 121 11.26 -13.56 -10.01
CA GLY A 121 11.02 -13.25 -8.59
C GLY A 121 9.72 -13.87 -8.10
N LEU A 122 8.95 -13.16 -7.26
CA LEU A 122 7.68 -13.67 -6.71
C LEU A 122 6.63 -14.06 -7.78
N ARG A 123 6.74 -13.51 -8.99
CA ARG A 123 5.78 -13.81 -10.07
C ARG A 123 5.93 -15.23 -10.61
N ILE A 124 6.99 -15.96 -10.27
CA ILE A 124 7.10 -17.39 -10.61
C ILE A 124 6.14 -18.25 -9.78
N ILE A 125 5.65 -17.74 -8.64
CA ILE A 125 4.74 -18.49 -7.77
C ILE A 125 3.39 -18.59 -8.48
N PRO A 126 2.86 -19.81 -8.72
CA PRO A 126 1.62 -20.00 -9.45
C PRO A 126 0.42 -19.35 -8.75
N LYS A 127 -0.52 -18.82 -9.53
CA LYS A 127 -1.78 -18.24 -9.03
C LYS A 127 -2.50 -19.14 -8.01
N ALA A 128 -2.59 -20.45 -8.29
CA ALA A 128 -3.23 -21.42 -7.39
C ALA A 128 -2.55 -21.55 -6.02
N VAL A 129 -1.24 -21.25 -5.93
CA VAL A 129 -0.52 -21.20 -4.65
C VAL A 129 -0.89 -19.93 -3.89
N TRP A 130 -1.00 -18.79 -4.58
CA TRP A 130 -1.49 -17.56 -3.98
C TRP A 130 -2.95 -17.66 -3.52
N GLU A 131 -3.82 -18.33 -4.27
CA GLU A 131 -5.21 -18.57 -3.86
C GLU A 131 -5.30 -19.35 -2.54
N LYS A 132 -4.45 -20.36 -2.35
CA LYS A 132 -4.35 -21.07 -1.06
C LYS A 132 -3.87 -20.19 0.09
N MET A 133 -3.02 -19.20 -0.18
CA MET A 133 -2.61 -18.21 0.81
C MET A 133 -3.77 -17.26 1.14
N LEU A 134 -4.49 -16.77 0.12
CA LEU A 134 -5.65 -15.89 0.28
C LEU A 134 -6.79 -16.56 1.05
N ASP A 135 -6.91 -17.89 0.96
CA ASP A 135 -7.88 -18.67 1.73
C ASP A 135 -7.68 -18.57 3.25
N ILE A 136 -6.45 -18.33 3.71
CA ILE A 136 -6.14 -18.11 5.15
C ILE A 136 -6.88 -16.88 5.68
N VAL A 137 -7.00 -15.85 4.86
CA VAL A 137 -7.64 -14.57 5.20
C VAL A 137 -9.03 -14.42 4.60
N GLN A 138 -9.61 -15.53 4.12
CA GLN A 138 -10.96 -15.64 3.58
C GLN A 138 -11.21 -14.79 2.31
N CYS A 139 -10.16 -14.52 1.54
CA CYS A 139 -10.27 -13.80 0.27
C CYS A 139 -10.30 -14.77 -0.91
N LYS A 140 -11.10 -14.47 -1.94
CA LYS A 140 -11.10 -15.18 -3.23
C LYS A 140 -10.74 -14.23 -4.36
N VAL A 141 -10.00 -14.73 -5.34
CA VAL A 141 -9.73 -13.99 -6.58
C VAL A 141 -10.99 -14.01 -7.44
N LEU A 142 -11.48 -12.83 -7.82
CA LEU A 142 -12.64 -12.67 -8.70
C LEU A 142 -12.22 -12.53 -10.16
N HIS A 143 -11.20 -11.72 -10.41
CA HIS A 143 -10.64 -11.48 -11.72
C HIS A 143 -9.16 -11.08 -11.60
N SER A 144 -8.41 -11.16 -12.70
CA SER A 144 -7.00 -10.78 -12.73
C SER A 144 -6.62 -10.13 -14.05
N ILE A 145 -5.75 -9.13 -13.96
CA ILE A 145 -5.06 -8.52 -15.11
C ILE A 145 -3.54 -8.61 -14.91
N HIS A 146 -2.83 -8.72 -16.03
CA HIS A 146 -1.42 -9.05 -16.05
C HIS A 146 -0.62 -8.02 -16.83
N HIS A 147 0.54 -7.68 -16.29
CA HIS A 147 1.55 -6.83 -16.91
C HIS A 147 2.92 -7.52 -16.82
N PRO A 148 3.89 -7.23 -17.71
CA PRO A 148 5.24 -7.82 -17.64
C PRO A 148 5.97 -7.67 -16.30
N THR A 149 5.53 -6.77 -15.42
CA THR A 149 6.16 -6.51 -14.11
C THR A 149 5.21 -6.57 -12.92
N VAL A 150 3.92 -6.88 -13.11
CA VAL A 150 2.96 -7.00 -12.01
C VAL A 150 1.77 -7.87 -12.42
N ASP A 151 1.31 -8.72 -11.51
CA ASP A 151 -0.01 -9.35 -11.58
C ASP A 151 -0.93 -8.67 -10.57
N ALA A 152 -2.11 -8.23 -11.01
CA ALA A 152 -3.11 -7.61 -10.15
C ALA A 152 -4.36 -8.49 -10.07
N TYR A 153 -4.83 -8.72 -8.85
CA TYR A 153 -5.96 -9.58 -8.54
C TYR A 153 -7.04 -8.77 -7.83
N VAL A 154 -8.21 -8.66 -8.44
CA VAL A 154 -9.39 -8.13 -7.75
C VAL A 154 -9.91 -9.24 -6.84
N LEU A 155 -10.01 -8.96 -5.53
CA LEU A 155 -10.44 -9.92 -4.53
C LEU A 155 -11.92 -9.70 -4.16
N SER A 156 -12.50 -10.72 -3.52
CA SER A 156 -13.78 -10.61 -2.83
C SER A 156 -13.79 -9.53 -1.75
N GLU A 157 -12.64 -9.29 -1.11
CA GLU A 157 -12.44 -8.32 -0.03
C GLU A 157 -11.18 -7.47 -0.34
N SER A 158 -11.26 -6.55 -1.31
CA SER A 158 -10.20 -5.62 -1.77
C SER A 158 -9.27 -6.15 -2.89
N SER A 159 -7.93 -6.12 -2.73
CA SER A 159 -6.96 -6.31 -3.84
C SER A 159 -5.64 -6.97 -3.43
N PHE A 160 -5.00 -7.64 -4.40
CA PHE A 160 -3.65 -8.20 -4.25
C PHE A 160 -2.79 -7.92 -5.49
N PHE A 161 -1.58 -7.40 -5.29
CA PHE A 161 -0.61 -7.12 -6.35
C PHE A 161 0.69 -7.89 -6.10
N VAL A 162 1.20 -8.56 -7.13
CA VAL A 162 2.45 -9.32 -7.08
C VAL A 162 3.43 -8.77 -8.11
N PHE A 163 4.47 -8.09 -7.62
CA PHE A 163 5.62 -7.66 -8.39
C PHE A 163 6.75 -8.68 -8.24
N PRO A 164 7.81 -8.65 -9.06
CA PRO A 164 8.94 -9.56 -8.89
C PRO A 164 9.63 -9.45 -7.52
N HIS A 165 9.76 -8.23 -6.99
CA HIS A 165 10.56 -7.91 -5.79
C HIS A 165 9.71 -7.54 -4.57
N LYS A 166 8.40 -7.27 -4.76
CA LYS A 166 7.49 -6.85 -3.70
C LYS A 166 6.08 -7.37 -3.93
N LEU A 167 5.26 -7.36 -2.89
CA LEU A 167 3.83 -7.61 -2.98
C LEU A 167 3.06 -6.61 -2.14
N ILE A 168 1.79 -6.42 -2.50
CA ILE A 168 0.85 -5.57 -1.81
C ILE A 168 -0.44 -6.36 -1.60
N LEU A 169 -0.82 -6.60 -0.37
CA LEU A 169 -2.10 -7.21 0.01
C LEU A 169 -2.93 -6.17 0.75
N LYS A 170 -4.13 -5.92 0.23
CA LYS A 170 -5.14 -5.06 0.85
C LYS A 170 -6.38 -5.88 1.13
N THR A 171 -6.94 -5.73 2.33
CA THR A 171 -8.20 -6.38 2.70
C THR A 171 -9.07 -5.47 3.55
N CYS A 172 -10.39 -5.66 3.46
CA CYS A 172 -11.41 -4.90 4.20
C CYS A 172 -12.32 -5.84 5.01
N GLY A 173 -13.34 -5.29 5.65
CA GLY A 173 -14.22 -6.07 6.52
C GLY A 173 -13.49 -6.57 7.77
N THR A 174 -13.75 -7.82 8.13
CA THR A 174 -13.16 -8.49 9.32
C THR A 174 -12.07 -9.49 8.94
N THR A 175 -11.52 -9.39 7.73
CA THR A 175 -10.39 -10.21 7.30
C THR A 175 -9.21 -10.06 8.26
N THR A 176 -8.51 -11.17 8.48
CA THR A 176 -7.37 -11.24 9.38
C THR A 176 -6.05 -11.12 8.62
N LEU A 177 -5.86 -10.02 7.88
CA LEU A 177 -4.75 -9.83 6.94
C LEU A 177 -3.39 -10.35 7.45
N LEU A 178 -3.02 -10.02 8.70
CA LEU A 178 -1.71 -10.37 9.24
C LEU A 178 -1.51 -11.88 9.41
N MET A 179 -2.59 -12.67 9.43
CA MET A 179 -2.52 -14.14 9.43
C MET A 179 -1.99 -14.72 8.12
N ALA A 180 -2.04 -13.98 7.01
CA ALA A 180 -1.39 -14.38 5.77
C ALA A 180 0.14 -14.24 5.83
N LEU A 181 0.67 -13.38 6.72
CA LEU A 181 2.08 -13.00 6.73
C LEU A 181 3.04 -14.20 6.84
N PRO A 182 2.87 -15.15 7.78
CA PRO A 182 3.77 -16.30 7.87
C PRO A 182 3.81 -17.11 6.57
N LYS A 183 2.64 -17.31 5.93
CA LYS A 183 2.55 -18.05 4.68
C LYS A 183 3.21 -17.30 3.52
N ILE A 184 3.05 -15.98 3.48
CA ILE A 184 3.70 -15.13 2.48
C ILE A 184 5.23 -15.25 2.58
N LEU A 185 5.80 -15.14 3.79
CA LEU A 185 7.24 -15.28 4.01
C LEU A 185 7.74 -16.68 3.65
N GLU A 186 7.01 -17.72 4.04
CA GLU A 186 7.29 -19.11 3.67
C GLU A 186 7.35 -19.30 2.14
N LEU A 187 6.37 -18.75 1.41
CA LEU A 187 6.32 -18.86 -0.05
C LEU A 187 7.48 -18.12 -0.71
N ALA A 188 7.77 -16.89 -0.27
CA ALA A 188 8.90 -16.12 -0.79
C ALA A 188 10.24 -16.82 -0.55
N GLN A 189 10.42 -17.47 0.61
CA GLN A 189 11.64 -18.22 0.88
C GLN A 189 11.73 -19.52 0.07
N ASN A 190 10.67 -20.33 0.07
CA ASN A 190 10.71 -21.67 -0.52
C ASN A 190 10.77 -21.63 -2.06
N TRP A 191 10.10 -20.65 -2.67
CA TRP A 191 10.08 -20.53 -4.13
C TRP A 191 11.20 -19.65 -4.67
N CYS A 192 11.60 -18.62 -3.92
CA CYS A 192 12.46 -17.56 -4.45
C CYS A 192 13.75 -17.35 -3.65
N GLY A 193 13.89 -17.91 -2.45
CA GLY A 193 15.06 -17.68 -1.58
C GLY A 193 15.24 -16.21 -1.19
N LEU A 194 14.13 -15.49 -1.00
CA LEU A 194 14.09 -14.03 -0.91
C LEU A 194 14.14 -13.45 0.51
N LEU A 195 14.29 -14.28 1.55
CA LEU A 195 14.50 -13.79 2.91
C LEU A 195 15.99 -13.76 3.25
N HIS A 196 16.39 -12.71 3.99
CA HIS A 196 17.79 -12.43 4.27
C HIS A 196 18.17 -12.85 5.68
N ASP A 197 19.36 -13.41 5.83
CA ASP A 197 20.01 -13.68 7.12
C ASP A 197 20.77 -12.41 7.58
N PRO A 198 20.51 -11.87 8.79
CA PRO A 198 21.26 -10.75 9.37
C PRO A 198 22.77 -10.98 9.48
N SER A 199 23.27 -12.20 9.31
CA SER A 199 24.68 -12.56 9.42
C SER A 199 25.22 -13.36 8.23
N SER A 200 26.34 -12.90 7.66
CA SER A 200 27.28 -13.72 6.89
C SER A 200 28.52 -13.93 7.77
N PRO A 201 29.32 -15.02 7.73
CA PRO A 201 29.14 -16.41 7.34
C PRO A 201 29.27 -17.37 8.57
N ASN A 202 29.05 -16.87 9.79
CA ASN A 202 29.27 -17.63 11.03
C ASN A 202 27.94 -18.16 11.59
N ASN A 203 27.51 -19.30 11.03
CA ASN A 203 26.49 -20.24 11.48
C ASN A 203 25.98 -20.11 12.94
N GLU A 204 25.20 -19.09 13.27
CA GLU A 204 24.31 -19.13 14.44
C GLU A 204 22.89 -19.44 13.95
N LYS A 205 22.43 -20.66 14.25
CA LYS A 205 21.26 -21.31 13.64
C LYS A 205 19.89 -20.77 14.07
N ASP A 206 19.83 -19.67 14.82
CA ASP A 206 18.62 -19.19 15.49
C ASP A 206 18.17 -17.77 15.09
N GLN A 207 18.69 -17.18 14.01
CA GLN A 207 18.32 -15.82 13.59
C GLN A 207 17.17 -15.81 12.55
N GLN A 208 16.18 -14.95 12.79
CA GLN A 208 14.96 -14.85 12.00
C GLN A 208 15.23 -14.17 10.65
N GLN A 209 15.03 -14.92 9.55
CA GLN A 209 15.15 -14.38 8.20
C GLN A 209 14.03 -13.36 7.94
N GLN A 210 14.35 -12.23 7.30
CA GLN A 210 13.39 -11.15 7.06
C GLN A 210 13.49 -10.57 5.65
N PRO A 211 12.40 -9.97 5.12
CA PRO A 211 12.43 -9.29 3.83
C PRO A 211 13.24 -7.98 3.91
N TYR A 212 13.51 -7.35 2.75
CA TYR A 212 14.22 -6.08 2.69
C TYR A 212 13.50 -4.97 3.48
N ARG A 213 12.18 -4.88 3.36
CA ARG A 213 11.38 -3.87 4.05
C ARG A 213 9.92 -4.24 4.16
N VAL A 214 9.27 -3.85 5.25
CA VAL A 214 7.84 -4.08 5.48
C VAL A 214 7.15 -2.78 5.83
N PHE A 215 5.95 -2.60 5.28
CA PHE A 215 5.00 -1.57 5.65
C PHE A 215 3.67 -2.24 5.96
N TYR A 216 3.14 -2.00 7.16
CA TYR A 216 1.76 -2.33 7.49
C TYR A 216 1.06 -1.06 7.92
N SER A 217 -0.10 -0.77 7.33
CA SER A 217 -0.84 0.43 7.66
C SER A 217 -2.33 0.25 7.56
N ARG A 218 -3.05 1.13 8.26
CA ARG A 218 -4.50 1.23 8.18
C ARG A 218 -4.98 2.56 8.74
N LYS A 219 -6.13 3.02 8.24
CA LYS A 219 -6.88 4.08 8.93
C LYS A 219 -7.50 3.51 10.21
N LYS A 220 -7.89 4.39 11.14
CA LYS A 220 -8.76 3.98 12.25
C LYS A 220 -10.02 3.26 11.71
N PHE A 221 -10.44 2.20 12.40
CA PHE A 221 -11.68 1.49 12.10
C PHE A 221 -12.91 2.30 12.53
N LEU A 222 -14.02 2.08 11.82
CA LEU A 222 -15.36 2.53 12.23
C LEU A 222 -15.91 1.64 13.35
N PHE A 223 -15.62 0.34 13.30
CA PHE A 223 -16.11 -0.68 14.23
C PHE A 223 -14.95 -1.55 14.76
N PRO A 224 -13.97 -0.97 15.50
CA PRO A 224 -12.81 -1.71 16.01
C PRO A 224 -13.20 -2.94 16.84
N GLU A 225 -14.31 -2.87 17.59
CA GLU A 225 -14.83 -3.96 18.41
C GLU A 225 -15.33 -5.17 17.62
N LYS A 226 -15.54 -5.04 16.31
CA LYS A 226 -15.97 -6.13 15.41
C LYS A 226 -14.80 -6.80 14.71
N GLN A 227 -13.59 -6.26 14.84
CA GLN A 227 -12.41 -6.88 14.24
C GLN A 227 -12.06 -8.17 14.98
N VAL A 228 -11.51 -9.10 14.23
CA VAL A 228 -11.00 -10.38 14.75
C VAL A 228 -9.54 -10.19 15.17
N HIS A 229 -9.14 -10.82 16.28
CA HIS A 229 -7.73 -10.81 16.70
C HIS A 229 -6.84 -11.35 15.55
N VAL A 230 -5.72 -10.72 15.18
CA VAL A 230 -4.92 -9.67 15.87
C VAL A 230 -5.37 -8.22 15.64
N HIS A 231 -6.46 -7.97 14.93
CA HIS A 231 -6.81 -6.63 14.41
C HIS A 231 -7.76 -5.82 15.30
N ARG A 232 -8.03 -6.25 16.53
CA ARG A 232 -8.93 -5.55 17.46
C ARG A 232 -8.37 -4.19 17.89
N GLU A 233 -7.07 -4.12 18.14
CA GLU A 233 -6.39 -2.90 18.54
C GLU A 233 -5.01 -2.78 17.90
N TRP A 234 -4.53 -1.54 17.76
CA TRP A 234 -3.24 -1.25 17.13
C TRP A 234 -2.07 -1.93 17.87
N LYS A 235 -2.17 -2.05 19.19
CA LYS A 235 -1.13 -2.68 20.01
C LYS A 235 -0.92 -4.16 19.65
N ASP A 236 -1.99 -4.92 19.46
CA ASP A 236 -1.94 -6.34 19.13
C ASP A 236 -1.31 -6.57 17.75
N GLU A 237 -1.61 -5.69 16.79
CA GLU A 237 -1.03 -5.74 15.44
C GLU A 237 0.47 -5.46 15.47
N VAL A 238 0.90 -4.47 16.26
CA VAL A 238 2.32 -4.14 16.46
C VAL A 238 3.04 -5.30 17.15
N GLU A 239 2.46 -5.87 18.22
CA GLU A 239 3.05 -7.00 18.93
C GLU A 239 3.17 -8.24 18.02
N PHE A 240 2.17 -8.49 17.18
CA PHE A 240 2.25 -9.55 16.17
C PHE A 240 3.40 -9.30 15.19
N LEU A 241 3.53 -8.07 14.67
CA LEU A 241 4.59 -7.73 13.71
C LEU A 241 6.00 -7.78 14.33
N ASP A 242 6.16 -7.33 15.58
CA ASP A 242 7.44 -7.38 16.30
C ASP A 242 7.90 -8.80 16.63
N ARG A 243 7.01 -9.79 16.61
CA ARG A 243 7.39 -11.22 16.66
C ARG A 243 7.91 -11.75 15.33
N HIS A 244 7.62 -11.07 14.22
CA HIS A 244 8.03 -11.46 12.87
C HIS A 244 9.25 -10.70 12.37
N PHE A 245 9.44 -9.46 12.82
CA PHE A 245 10.46 -8.56 12.29
C PHE A 245 11.27 -7.91 13.40
N GLN A 246 12.55 -7.67 13.11
CA GLN A 246 13.42 -6.91 13.98
C GLN A 246 13.42 -5.43 13.58
N ASN A 247 13.65 -4.55 14.55
CA ASN A 247 13.77 -3.10 14.32
C ASN A 247 12.52 -2.47 13.65
N GLY A 248 11.34 -2.97 13.97
CA GLY A 248 10.07 -2.36 13.61
C GLY A 248 9.84 -1.04 14.34
N SER A 249 9.17 -0.11 13.67
CA SER A 249 8.74 1.17 14.25
C SER A 249 7.26 1.40 13.97
N ALA A 250 6.49 1.67 15.03
CA ALA A 250 5.04 1.90 14.96
C ALA A 250 4.69 3.36 15.25
N TYR A 251 3.77 3.92 14.46
CA TYR A 251 3.34 5.30 14.51
C TYR A 251 1.82 5.42 14.44
N THR A 252 1.26 6.34 15.23
CA THR A 252 -0.11 6.83 15.07
C THR A 252 -0.07 8.27 14.60
N ILE A 253 -0.53 8.52 13.38
CA ILE A 253 -0.39 9.80 12.68
C ILE A 253 -1.76 10.47 12.58
N GLY A 254 -1.87 11.67 13.17
CA GLY A 254 -3.13 12.41 13.29
C GLY A 254 -3.64 12.44 14.73
N LYS A 255 -4.94 12.67 14.92
CA LYS A 255 -5.54 12.81 16.24
C LYS A 255 -5.88 11.45 16.81
N VAL A 256 -5.20 11.05 17.90
CA VAL A 256 -5.48 9.79 18.61
C VAL A 256 -6.92 9.70 19.12
N ASN A 257 -7.55 10.84 19.43
CA ASN A 257 -8.95 10.96 19.83
C ASN A 257 -9.89 11.35 18.68
N GLY A 258 -9.43 11.23 17.43
CA GLY A 258 -10.14 11.62 16.23
C GLY A 258 -9.70 10.76 15.05
N ASP A 259 -9.63 11.37 13.87
CA ASP A 259 -9.12 10.71 12.68
C ASP A 259 -7.60 10.63 12.68
N HIS A 260 -7.12 9.39 12.60
CA HIS A 260 -5.72 9.04 12.53
C HIS A 260 -5.51 7.84 11.59
N TRP A 261 -4.25 7.64 11.25
CA TRP A 261 -3.75 6.54 10.44
C TRP A 261 -2.56 5.90 11.16
N CYS A 262 -2.53 4.59 11.18
CA CYS A 262 -1.52 3.79 11.87
C CYS A 262 -0.53 3.24 10.84
N LEU A 263 0.75 3.26 11.18
CA LEU A 263 1.84 2.76 10.35
C LEU A 263 2.82 1.95 11.19
N TYR A 264 3.11 0.75 10.76
CA TYR A 264 4.27 -0.03 11.17
C TYR A 264 5.21 -0.11 9.98
N VAL A 265 6.50 0.16 10.20
CA VAL A 265 7.52 0.10 9.16
C VAL A 265 8.82 -0.44 9.73
N THR A 266 9.52 -1.29 8.98
CA THR A 266 10.87 -1.74 9.33
C THR A 266 11.92 -0.83 8.68
N ALA A 267 13.09 -0.71 9.31
CA ALA A 267 14.27 -0.20 8.62
C ALA A 267 14.60 -1.08 7.39
N PRO A 268 15.22 -0.54 6.33
CA PRO A 268 15.77 -1.33 5.24
C PRO A 268 16.77 -2.37 5.76
N PHE A 269 16.71 -3.58 5.23
CA PHE A 269 17.71 -4.59 5.52
C PHE A 269 19.02 -4.28 4.78
N HIS A 270 20.07 -3.96 5.54
CA HIS A 270 21.37 -3.52 5.00
C HIS A 270 22.29 -4.66 4.53
N GLY A 271 21.96 -5.92 4.84
CA GLY A 271 22.73 -7.10 4.41
C GLY A 271 22.42 -7.57 2.98
N TYR A 272 21.59 -6.83 2.23
CA TYR A 272 21.27 -7.19 0.84
C TYR A 272 22.52 -6.98 -0.05
N PRO A 273 23.04 -8.01 -0.73
CA PRO A 273 24.13 -7.83 -1.68
C PRO A 273 23.60 -7.08 -2.89
N CYS A 274 23.70 -5.75 -2.88
CA CYS A 274 23.49 -4.96 -4.08
C CYS A 274 24.56 -5.39 -5.10
N ASN A 275 24.15 -5.84 -6.29
CA ASN A 275 25.04 -6.04 -7.43
C ASN A 275 25.48 -4.66 -7.99
N ASN A 276 25.96 -3.78 -7.12
CA ASN A 276 26.59 -2.55 -7.53
C ASN A 276 27.97 -2.95 -8.07
N LYS A 277 28.11 -2.92 -9.40
CA LYS A 277 29.41 -2.66 -10.01
C LYS A 277 29.82 -1.23 -9.65
N GLU A 278 30.11 -0.98 -8.37
CA GLU A 278 30.73 0.25 -7.94
C GLU A 278 32.23 0.14 -8.20
N ALA A 279 32.72 1.17 -8.90
CA ALA A 279 34.12 1.38 -9.19
C ALA A 279 34.91 1.41 -7.88
N LYS A 280 36.02 0.67 -7.84
CA LYS A 280 37.02 0.76 -6.76
C LYS A 280 37.42 2.21 -6.54
N GLY A 281 36.95 2.81 -5.45
CA GLY A 281 37.50 4.01 -4.83
C GLY A 281 38.34 3.58 -3.62
N ASP A 282 39.51 4.18 -3.49
CA ASP A 282 40.61 3.81 -2.60
C ASP A 282 40.24 3.88 -1.09
N ASP A 283 40.33 2.74 -0.39
CA ASP A 283 40.29 2.66 1.07
C ASP A 283 41.67 3.01 1.64
N THR A 284 41.94 4.29 1.88
CA THR A 284 43.06 4.70 2.77
C THR A 284 42.79 6.07 3.42
N ALA A 285 41.94 6.09 4.46
CA ALA A 285 42.03 7.09 5.53
C ALA A 285 41.23 6.63 6.76
N MET A 286 41.77 5.68 7.55
CA MET A 286 41.40 5.56 8.96
C MET A 286 42.19 6.61 9.75
N GLU A 287 41.50 7.58 10.33
CA GLU A 287 42.05 8.42 11.38
C GLU A 287 42.03 7.67 12.72
N ASN A 288 43.21 7.54 13.30
CA ASN A 288 43.45 7.18 14.68
C ASN A 288 42.93 8.29 15.61
N PHE A 289 42.06 7.97 16.56
CA PHE A 289 42.06 8.61 17.87
C PHE A 289 41.76 7.56 18.94
N GLN A 290 42.82 7.17 19.66
CA GLN A 290 42.74 6.43 20.91
C GLN A 290 42.41 7.40 22.05
N GLU A 291 41.51 6.97 22.92
CA GLU A 291 41.23 7.54 24.23
C GLU A 291 42.43 7.36 25.17
N GLU A 292 42.77 8.41 25.92
CA GLU A 292 43.45 8.27 27.22
C GLU A 292 42.72 9.13 28.26
N ASP A 293 42.41 8.46 29.37
CA ASP A 293 41.75 8.90 30.60
C ASP A 293 42.81 9.34 31.62
N ASP A 294 42.59 10.44 32.37
CA ASP A 294 42.98 10.48 33.79
C ASP A 294 42.38 11.68 34.60
N THR A 295 41.51 11.31 35.53
CA THR A 295 41.35 11.71 36.95
C THR A 295 41.38 13.16 37.50
N THR A 296 40.37 13.35 38.37
CA THR A 296 40.37 13.94 39.74
C THR A 296 39.97 15.41 40.04
N GLN A 297 38.79 15.49 40.68
CA GLN A 297 38.41 16.21 41.92
C GLN A 297 38.25 17.74 41.96
N GLY A 298 37.03 18.18 42.32
CA GLY A 298 36.84 19.12 43.44
C GLY A 298 35.73 20.19 43.32
N GLY A 299 34.64 20.03 44.08
CA GLY A 299 33.91 21.12 44.79
C GLY A 299 32.90 21.98 43.99
N LEU A 300 31.58 21.76 44.02
CA LEU A 300 30.55 21.99 45.06
C LEU A 300 29.93 23.42 45.12
N PHE A 301 28.71 23.51 44.57
CA PHE A 301 27.47 24.28 44.91
C PHE A 301 27.41 25.83 45.05
N GLY A 302 26.37 26.40 44.41
CA GLY A 302 25.62 27.57 44.92
C GLY A 302 24.94 28.48 43.86
N LEU A 303 23.64 28.27 43.59
CA LEU A 303 22.71 29.19 42.88
C LEU A 303 22.10 30.24 43.86
N PRO A 304 21.21 31.19 43.47
CA PRO A 304 21.17 32.23 42.40
C PRO A 304 20.79 33.62 43.06
N PRO A 305 19.92 34.56 42.58
CA PRO A 305 19.41 34.98 41.24
C PRO A 305 19.45 36.53 41.01
N THR A 306 19.01 37.03 39.83
CA THR A 306 17.98 38.09 39.61
C THR A 306 18.14 38.88 38.30
N ARG A 307 16.99 39.17 37.66
CA ARG A 307 16.75 40.15 36.56
C ARG A 307 16.51 41.56 37.15
N PRO A 308 16.66 42.67 36.39
CA PRO A 308 15.47 43.29 35.77
C PRO A 308 15.67 44.04 34.44
N LEU A 309 14.53 44.48 33.89
CA LEU A 309 14.22 45.18 32.64
C LEU A 309 14.82 46.59 32.52
N SER A 310 15.02 47.07 31.28
CA SER A 310 14.57 48.42 30.87
C SER A 310 14.42 48.58 29.36
N ARG A 311 13.50 49.47 28.99
CA ARG A 311 13.01 49.84 27.66
C ARG A 311 13.54 51.24 27.36
N ALA A 312 14.10 51.50 26.18
CA ALA A 312 14.30 52.86 25.69
C ALA A 312 14.25 52.90 24.15
N SER A 313 13.46 53.85 23.67
CA SER A 313 13.22 54.26 22.29
C SER A 313 14.30 55.22 21.80
N SER A 314 14.65 55.18 20.51
CA SER A 314 15.02 56.39 19.76
C SER A 314 14.85 56.20 18.25
N SER A 315 14.21 57.20 17.66
CA SER A 315 14.04 57.47 16.24
C SER A 315 15.24 58.23 15.66
N ARG A 316 15.62 57.99 14.39
CA ARG A 316 15.82 59.04 13.36
C ARG A 316 16.40 58.52 12.03
N SER A 317 15.59 58.71 10.99
CA SER A 317 15.83 59.18 9.61
C SER A 317 17.26 59.38 9.04
N SER A 318 17.36 58.93 7.77
CA SER A 318 18.01 59.53 6.57
C SER A 318 19.53 59.60 6.44
N SER A 319 20.05 58.93 5.40
CA SER A 319 20.56 59.61 4.19
C SER A 319 20.88 58.60 3.07
N ALA A 320 20.58 59.02 1.83
CA ALA A 320 20.98 58.36 0.61
C ALA A 320 22.42 58.72 0.25
N PHE A 321 23.17 57.79 -0.34
CA PHE A 321 24.30 58.13 -1.20
C PHE A 321 24.41 57.12 -2.34
N THR A 322 24.48 57.67 -3.55
CA THR A 322 24.65 57.03 -4.85
C THR A 322 26.12 56.76 -5.14
N THR A 323 26.42 55.61 -5.72
CA THR A 323 27.56 55.45 -6.66
C THR A 323 27.22 54.39 -7.70
N ALA A 324 27.39 54.78 -8.96
CA ALA A 324 27.24 53.97 -10.16
C ALA A 324 28.54 53.17 -10.45
N GLU A 325 28.49 52.41 -11.56
CA GLU A 325 29.54 51.56 -12.18
C GLU A 325 29.47 50.09 -11.73
N SER A 326 29.44 49.07 -12.58
CA SER A 326 29.65 48.96 -14.03
C SER A 326 28.99 47.66 -14.53
N GLU A 327 28.47 47.67 -15.75
CA GLU A 327 27.91 46.50 -16.43
C GLU A 327 29.04 45.53 -16.81
N SER A 328 28.90 44.27 -16.41
CA SER A 328 29.58 43.15 -17.06
C SER A 328 28.51 42.17 -17.56
N GLU A 329 28.40 42.10 -18.89
CA GLU A 329 27.68 41.06 -19.60
C GLU A 329 28.25 39.68 -19.20
N TYR A 330 27.49 38.93 -18.42
CA TYR A 330 27.69 37.49 -18.30
C TYR A 330 26.49 36.81 -18.96
N THR A 331 26.73 36.34 -20.19
CA THR A 331 25.83 35.49 -20.96
C THR A 331 25.50 34.26 -20.11
N THR A 332 24.36 34.30 -19.42
CA THR A 332 23.87 33.16 -18.64
C THR A 332 23.28 32.18 -19.64
N THR A 333 24.09 31.24 -20.09
CA THR A 333 23.64 30.04 -20.80
C THR A 333 22.58 29.39 -19.91
N THR A 334 21.32 29.51 -20.31
CA THR A 334 20.20 28.87 -19.64
C THR A 334 20.30 27.39 -19.97
N THR A 335 21.09 26.66 -19.18
CA THR A 335 21.06 25.20 -19.19
C THR A 335 19.75 24.81 -18.55
N THR A 336 18.76 24.57 -19.41
CA THR A 336 17.50 23.95 -19.05
C THR A 336 17.84 22.54 -18.55
N THR A 337 18.08 22.39 -17.26
CA THR A 337 18.17 21.07 -16.63
C THR A 337 16.78 20.45 -16.73
N GLN A 338 16.60 19.58 -17.72
CA GLN A 338 15.54 18.59 -17.69
C GLN A 338 15.73 17.83 -16.37
N GLU A 339 14.72 17.84 -15.51
CA GLU A 339 14.70 17.01 -14.31
C GLU A 339 14.69 15.56 -14.81
N GLU A 340 15.85 14.91 -14.88
CA GLU A 340 15.94 13.47 -15.15
C GLU A 340 15.12 12.77 -14.06
N GLU A 341 14.03 12.12 -14.48
CA GLU A 341 13.21 11.30 -13.60
C GLU A 341 14.07 10.13 -13.13
N ASP A 342 14.26 10.04 -11.82
CA ASP A 342 15.03 8.97 -11.19
C ASP A 342 14.28 7.66 -11.41
N GLU A 343 14.89 6.68 -12.07
CA GLU A 343 14.27 5.36 -12.29
C GLU A 343 13.89 4.66 -10.97
N ASP A 344 14.51 5.07 -9.86
CA ASP A 344 14.29 4.57 -8.50
C ASP A 344 13.32 5.42 -7.65
N TYR A 345 12.65 6.41 -8.26
CA TYR A 345 11.67 7.21 -7.53
C TYR A 345 10.36 6.44 -7.33
N ASP A 346 10.04 6.13 -6.07
CA ASP A 346 8.77 5.53 -5.66
C ASP A 346 7.90 6.58 -4.97
N GLN A 347 6.61 6.55 -5.29
CA GLN A 347 5.62 7.43 -4.71
C GLN A 347 4.35 6.62 -4.53
N THR A 348 3.75 6.67 -3.34
CA THR A 348 2.44 6.05 -3.09
C THR A 348 1.53 7.10 -2.50
N ILE A 349 0.36 7.29 -3.11
CA ILE A 349 -0.67 8.23 -2.65
C ILE A 349 -1.91 7.42 -2.27
N GLU A 350 -2.39 7.58 -1.04
CA GLU A 350 -3.71 7.06 -0.64
C GLU A 350 -4.65 8.23 -0.33
N ILE A 351 -5.91 8.09 -0.77
CA ILE A 351 -7.00 9.03 -0.53
C ILE A 351 -8.13 8.22 0.11
N LEU A 352 -8.32 8.40 1.42
CA LEU A 352 -9.25 7.64 2.25
C LEU A 352 -10.42 8.52 2.64
N MET A 353 -11.63 8.09 2.34
CA MET A 353 -12.83 8.92 2.33
C MET A 353 -13.94 8.28 3.16
N THR A 354 -14.58 9.06 4.03
CA THR A 354 -15.77 8.66 4.78
C THR A 354 -16.86 9.73 4.72
N ASP A 355 -18.07 9.38 5.15
CA ASP A 355 -19.26 10.25 5.08
C ASP A 355 -19.54 10.68 3.63
N LEU A 356 -19.68 9.68 2.76
CA LEU A 356 -19.81 9.87 1.32
C LEU A 356 -21.21 10.36 0.96
N ASN A 357 -21.31 11.19 -0.08
CA ASN A 357 -22.62 11.69 -0.52
C ASN A 357 -23.54 10.53 -0.97
N PRO A 358 -24.71 10.32 -0.33
CA PRO A 358 -25.58 9.20 -0.66
C PRO A 358 -26.06 9.20 -2.13
N LYS A 359 -26.16 10.37 -2.78
CA LYS A 359 -26.54 10.46 -4.19
C LYS A 359 -25.43 9.97 -5.11
N ALA A 360 -24.17 10.25 -4.78
CA ALA A 360 -23.01 9.73 -5.50
C ALA A 360 -22.93 8.21 -5.31
N MET A 361 -23.15 7.74 -4.07
CA MET A 361 -23.04 6.32 -3.72
C MET A 361 -24.04 5.41 -4.43
N ARG A 362 -25.19 5.92 -4.87
CA ARG A 362 -26.16 5.14 -5.66
C ARG A 362 -25.59 4.49 -6.92
N LYS A 363 -24.51 5.05 -7.50
CA LYS A 363 -23.85 4.48 -8.68
C LYS A 363 -23.14 3.17 -8.39
N PHE A 364 -22.82 2.90 -7.12
CA PHE A 364 -22.13 1.70 -6.66
C PHE A 364 -23.09 0.66 -6.05
N TYR A 365 -24.40 0.83 -6.26
CA TYR A 365 -25.42 -0.18 -5.98
C TYR A 365 -25.74 -0.95 -7.26
N HIS A 366 -25.99 -2.25 -7.13
CA HIS A 366 -26.50 -3.06 -8.23
C HIS A 366 -28.01 -2.81 -8.40
N HIS A 367 -28.41 -2.31 -9.58
CA HIS A 367 -29.81 -2.04 -9.90
C HIS A 367 -30.39 -3.17 -10.77
N ALA A 368 -30.74 -4.29 -10.13
CA ALA A 368 -31.35 -5.44 -10.80
C ALA A 368 -32.67 -5.08 -11.53
N ASP A 369 -33.43 -4.14 -10.98
CA ASP A 369 -34.67 -3.60 -11.57
C ASP A 369 -34.46 -2.88 -12.91
N LYS A 370 -33.23 -2.43 -13.17
CA LYS A 370 -32.83 -1.74 -14.42
C LYS A 370 -32.08 -2.66 -15.38
N ASN A 371 -32.06 -3.97 -15.14
CA ASN A 371 -31.27 -4.94 -15.88
C ASN A 371 -29.76 -4.58 -15.93
N GLN A 372 -29.23 -3.93 -14.88
CA GLN A 372 -27.79 -3.69 -14.77
C GLN A 372 -27.09 -5.04 -14.50
N PRO A 373 -26.01 -5.38 -15.22
CA PRO A 373 -25.22 -6.56 -14.88
C PRO A 373 -24.51 -6.37 -13.53
N ALA A 374 -24.24 -7.47 -12.83
CA ALA A 374 -23.34 -7.50 -11.68
C ALA A 374 -21.94 -7.96 -12.12
N GLY A 375 -21.01 -8.11 -11.17
CA GLY A 375 -19.66 -8.61 -11.44
C GLY A 375 -18.87 -7.67 -12.35
N SER A 376 -18.00 -8.23 -13.19
CA SER A 376 -17.09 -7.43 -14.02
C SER A 376 -17.80 -6.54 -15.04
N GLU A 377 -18.85 -7.06 -15.69
CA GLU A 377 -19.67 -6.26 -16.60
C GLU A 377 -20.36 -5.10 -15.88
N GLY A 378 -20.84 -5.34 -14.65
CA GLY A 378 -21.40 -4.30 -13.80
C GLY A 378 -20.37 -3.24 -13.40
N GLY A 379 -19.13 -3.67 -13.09
CA GLY A 379 -18.01 -2.78 -12.80
C GLY A 379 -17.73 -1.80 -13.94
N GLN A 380 -17.67 -2.29 -15.19
CA GLN A 380 -17.45 -1.46 -16.37
C GLN A 380 -18.54 -0.40 -16.57
N VAL A 381 -19.79 -0.72 -16.23
CA VAL A 381 -20.88 0.27 -16.23
C VAL A 381 -20.61 1.38 -15.21
N VAL A 382 -20.23 1.00 -13.99
CA VAL A 382 -19.89 1.96 -12.92
C VAL A 382 -18.71 2.84 -13.33
N ASP A 383 -17.66 2.27 -13.93
CA ASP A 383 -16.48 3.00 -14.39
C ASP A 383 -16.85 4.15 -15.32
N LYS A 384 -17.73 3.87 -16.29
CA LYS A 384 -18.19 4.83 -17.29
C LYS A 384 -19.11 5.89 -16.69
N GLU A 385 -20.00 5.52 -15.77
CA GLU A 385 -20.95 6.45 -15.14
C GLU A 385 -20.32 7.37 -14.09
N THR A 386 -19.24 6.92 -13.47
CA THR A 386 -18.51 7.66 -12.43
C THR A 386 -17.36 8.47 -13.01
N GLY A 387 -16.77 8.01 -14.12
CA GLY A 387 -15.55 8.57 -14.69
C GLY A 387 -14.26 8.01 -14.09
N LEU A 388 -14.33 6.91 -13.31
CA LEU A 388 -13.15 6.28 -12.69
C LEU A 388 -12.14 5.82 -13.75
N ALA A 389 -12.60 5.22 -14.85
CA ALA A 389 -11.73 4.85 -15.98
C ALA A 389 -11.05 6.05 -16.67
N SER A 390 -11.52 7.28 -16.42
CA SER A 390 -10.93 8.51 -16.97
C SER A 390 -9.96 9.21 -16.02
N LEU A 391 -9.74 8.66 -14.82
CA LEU A 391 -8.73 9.19 -13.90
C LEU A 391 -7.34 9.08 -14.52
N PHE A 392 -6.99 7.91 -15.06
CA PHE A 392 -5.76 7.67 -15.83
C PHE A 392 -6.14 6.98 -17.14
N PRO A 393 -6.36 7.73 -18.24
CA PRO A 393 -6.89 7.18 -19.49
C PRO A 393 -6.01 6.12 -20.16
N GLU A 394 -4.72 6.08 -19.82
CA GLU A 394 -3.74 5.11 -20.33
C GLU A 394 -3.77 3.77 -19.56
N ALA A 395 -4.46 3.72 -18.42
CA ALA A 395 -4.52 2.51 -17.60
C ALA A 395 -5.60 1.54 -18.08
N GLU A 396 -5.29 0.26 -18.00
CA GLU A 396 -6.26 -0.82 -18.11
C GLU A 396 -6.89 -1.07 -16.75
N ILE A 397 -8.20 -0.86 -16.65
CA ILE A 397 -8.97 -1.06 -15.40
C ILE A 397 -9.73 -2.39 -15.46
N ASP A 398 -9.66 -3.11 -14.36
CA ASP A 398 -10.40 -4.33 -14.06
C ASP A 398 -11.25 -4.08 -12.82
N SER A 399 -12.56 -3.97 -13.03
CA SER A 399 -13.53 -3.55 -12.02
C SER A 399 -14.59 -4.61 -11.79
N PHE A 400 -15.16 -4.62 -10.58
CA PHE A 400 -16.19 -5.58 -10.17
C PHE A 400 -17.27 -4.88 -9.33
N LEU A 401 -18.54 -5.06 -9.72
CA LEU A 401 -19.71 -4.58 -8.98
C LEU A 401 -20.33 -5.71 -8.15
N PHE A 402 -20.36 -5.54 -6.83
CA PHE A 402 -20.90 -6.51 -5.88
C PHE A 402 -22.42 -6.39 -5.75
N THR A 403 -23.07 -7.48 -5.31
CA THR A 403 -24.51 -7.53 -5.06
C THR A 403 -24.77 -7.66 -3.56
N PRO A 404 -25.66 -6.83 -2.97
CA PRO A 404 -26.50 -5.82 -3.62
C PRO A 404 -25.78 -4.49 -3.93
N CYS A 405 -24.58 -4.27 -3.38
CA CYS A 405 -23.79 -3.08 -3.60
C CYS A 405 -22.33 -3.32 -3.23
N GLY A 406 -21.49 -2.34 -3.55
CA GLY A 406 -20.04 -2.40 -3.34
C GLY A 406 -19.31 -2.46 -4.67
N TYR A 407 -18.09 -1.94 -4.70
CA TYR A 407 -17.29 -1.90 -5.92
C TYR A 407 -15.81 -2.03 -5.56
N SER A 408 -15.07 -2.77 -6.39
CA SER A 408 -13.62 -2.89 -6.31
C SER A 408 -13.04 -2.79 -7.72
N ALA A 409 -11.88 -2.14 -7.87
CA ALA A 409 -11.18 -2.13 -9.13
C ALA A 409 -9.67 -2.01 -8.95
N ASN A 410 -8.94 -2.76 -9.78
CA ASN A 410 -7.51 -2.60 -9.99
C ASN A 410 -7.27 -2.01 -11.37
N ALA A 411 -6.23 -1.21 -11.52
CA ALA A 411 -5.81 -0.74 -12.82
C ALA A 411 -4.30 -0.75 -12.95
N LEU A 412 -3.82 -1.11 -14.13
CA LEU A 412 -2.40 -1.14 -14.48
C LEU A 412 -2.14 -0.18 -15.64
N LEU A 413 -1.12 0.66 -15.51
CA LEU A 413 -0.69 1.51 -16.62
C LEU A 413 -0.15 0.63 -17.74
N LYS A 414 -0.61 0.84 -18.98
CA LYS A 414 -0.10 0.10 -20.13
C LYS A 414 1.34 0.54 -20.40
N GLN A 415 2.24 -0.42 -20.61
CA GLN A 415 3.63 -0.12 -20.93
C GLN A 415 3.69 0.67 -22.25
N SER A 416 3.98 1.97 -22.14
CA SER A 416 4.37 2.78 -23.30
C SER A 416 5.88 2.97 -23.33
N ASP A 417 6.49 3.15 -22.15
CA ASP A 417 7.94 3.25 -21.94
C ASP A 417 8.40 2.42 -20.71
N ALA A 418 9.72 2.30 -20.51
CA ALA A 418 10.29 1.56 -19.38
C ALA A 418 9.86 2.11 -18.00
N THR A 419 9.55 3.41 -17.93
CA THR A 419 9.14 4.13 -16.72
C THR A 419 7.71 3.81 -16.25
N ASP A 420 6.88 3.23 -17.13
CA ASP A 420 5.49 2.85 -16.82
C ASP A 420 5.39 1.47 -16.14
N ALA A 421 6.51 0.76 -16.03
CA ALA A 421 6.55 -0.57 -15.48
C ALA A 421 6.07 -0.60 -14.02
N GLY A 422 5.03 -1.40 -13.76
CA GLY A 422 4.53 -1.64 -12.40
C GLY A 422 3.76 -0.45 -11.80
N LYS A 423 3.26 0.45 -12.63
CA LYS A 423 2.39 1.55 -12.18
C LYS A 423 0.93 1.10 -12.12
N TYR A 424 0.26 1.38 -11.00
CA TYR A 424 -1.10 0.92 -10.73
C TYR A 424 -1.93 1.96 -9.98
N PHE A 425 -3.24 1.78 -10.00
CA PHE A 425 -4.13 2.31 -8.97
C PHE A 425 -5.18 1.28 -8.57
N THR A 426 -5.74 1.41 -7.37
CA THR A 426 -6.83 0.57 -6.87
C THR A 426 -7.89 1.41 -6.17
N ILE A 427 -9.15 0.98 -6.27
CA ILE A 427 -10.32 1.64 -5.71
C ILE A 427 -11.21 0.63 -5.00
N HIS A 428 -11.66 0.97 -3.79
CA HIS A 428 -12.61 0.15 -3.03
C HIS A 428 -13.73 1.03 -2.47
N VAL A 429 -14.98 0.57 -2.58
CA VAL A 429 -16.15 1.36 -2.21
C VAL A 429 -17.14 0.52 -1.40
N THR A 430 -17.42 0.97 -0.19
CA THR A 430 -18.54 0.56 0.67
C THR A 430 -19.57 1.69 0.65
N PRO A 431 -20.65 1.59 -0.16
CA PRO A 431 -21.56 2.70 -0.41
C PRO A 431 -22.65 2.89 0.66
N GLU A 432 -22.79 1.97 1.62
CA GLU A 432 -23.84 2.00 2.64
C GLU A 432 -23.78 3.26 3.52
N PRO A 433 -24.88 4.02 3.66
CA PRO A 433 -24.85 5.30 4.37
C PRO A 433 -24.37 5.25 5.82
N VAL A 434 -24.57 4.13 6.51
CA VAL A 434 -24.22 3.97 7.94
C VAL A 434 -22.72 3.77 8.16
N CYS A 435 -21.99 3.33 7.13
CA CYS A 435 -20.55 3.04 7.20
C CYS A 435 -19.82 3.44 5.91
N SER A 436 -20.34 4.44 5.18
CA SER A 436 -19.88 4.74 3.83
C SER A 436 -18.38 5.06 3.82
N TYR A 437 -17.65 4.36 2.95
CA TYR A 437 -16.21 4.43 2.85
C TYR A 437 -15.76 4.24 1.40
N ALA A 438 -14.75 4.99 0.99
CA ALA A 438 -14.06 4.74 -0.26
C ALA A 438 -12.57 4.99 -0.10
N SER A 439 -11.76 4.18 -0.75
CA SER A 439 -10.32 4.39 -0.86
C SER A 439 -9.91 4.46 -2.32
N PHE A 440 -8.89 5.29 -2.58
CA PHE A 440 -8.16 5.33 -3.82
C PHE A 440 -6.67 5.28 -3.47
N GLU A 441 -5.91 4.39 -4.09
CA GLU A 441 -4.47 4.27 -3.89
C GLU A 441 -3.77 4.18 -5.25
N THR A 442 -2.62 4.82 -5.40
CA THR A 442 -1.83 4.72 -6.63
C THR A 442 -0.34 4.92 -6.37
N ASN A 443 0.48 4.28 -7.20
CA ASN A 443 1.89 4.61 -7.35
C ASN A 443 2.25 5.27 -8.70
N ILE A 444 1.24 5.65 -9.49
CA ILE A 444 1.44 6.42 -10.72
C ILE A 444 1.98 7.80 -10.30
N PRO A 445 3.19 8.21 -10.78
CA PRO A 445 3.79 9.45 -10.33
C PRO A 445 2.93 10.67 -10.67
N VAL A 446 2.67 11.50 -9.66
CA VAL A 446 2.00 12.78 -9.83
C VAL A 446 2.84 13.88 -9.18
N ARG A 447 2.95 15.04 -9.86
CA ARG A 447 3.79 16.13 -9.34
C ARG A 447 3.26 16.66 -8.01
N LEU A 448 4.17 16.75 -7.03
CA LEU A 448 3.85 17.27 -5.69
C LEU A 448 3.44 18.75 -5.70
N SER A 449 3.91 19.58 -6.64
CA SER A 449 3.50 20.98 -6.68
C SER A 449 3.31 21.55 -8.09
N SER A 450 2.36 22.48 -8.19
CA SER A 450 2.14 23.32 -9.37
C SER A 450 3.16 24.45 -9.42
N ALA A 451 4.44 24.15 -9.69
CA ALA A 451 5.37 25.20 -10.08
C ALA A 451 5.14 25.54 -11.55
N SER A 452 4.43 26.65 -11.82
CA SER A 452 4.31 27.38 -13.11
C SER A 452 4.56 26.56 -14.39
N SER A 453 3.91 25.41 -14.54
CA SER A 453 3.81 24.77 -15.84
C SER A 453 2.82 25.63 -16.63
N LYS A 454 3.21 26.14 -17.81
CA LYS A 454 2.26 26.73 -18.75
C LYS A 454 1.14 25.72 -18.92
N THR A 455 -0.02 25.99 -18.33
CA THR A 455 -1.20 25.11 -18.43
C THR A 455 -1.41 24.83 -19.90
N ARG A 456 -1.11 23.62 -20.36
CA ARG A 456 -1.62 23.18 -21.65
C ARG A 456 -3.12 23.18 -21.45
N ARG A 457 -3.79 24.22 -21.99
CA ARG A 457 -5.25 24.31 -21.98
C ARG A 457 -5.74 22.99 -22.55
N ALA A 458 -6.31 22.14 -21.69
CA ALA A 458 -6.95 20.91 -22.13
C ALA A 458 -7.94 21.28 -23.22
N THR A 459 -7.77 20.69 -24.40
CA THR A 459 -8.76 20.79 -25.47
C THR A 459 -10.05 20.21 -24.91
N LYS A 460 -11.12 21.00 -24.94
CA LYS A 460 -12.40 20.67 -24.30
C LYS A 460 -12.89 19.30 -24.80
N GLY A 461 -12.78 18.25 -23.97
CA GLY A 461 -13.32 16.92 -24.27
C GLY A 461 -12.34 15.73 -24.22
N THR A 462 -11.04 15.92 -24.07
CA THR A 462 -10.10 14.79 -23.87
C THR A 462 -9.80 14.60 -22.38
N ALA A 463 -10.07 13.42 -21.82
CA ALA A 463 -9.59 13.04 -20.50
C ALA A 463 -8.06 13.03 -20.52
N THR A 464 -7.42 13.64 -19.51
CA THR A 464 -5.96 13.71 -19.38
C THR A 464 -5.54 13.17 -18.04
N THR A 465 -4.35 12.58 -17.95
CA THR A 465 -3.73 12.19 -16.68
C THR A 465 -3.57 13.41 -15.75
N PRO A 466 -3.84 13.30 -14.42
CA PRO A 466 -3.69 14.39 -13.47
C PRO A 466 -2.25 14.89 -13.42
N GLU A 467 -2.04 16.21 -13.57
CA GLU A 467 -0.68 16.75 -13.60
C GLU A 467 -0.11 16.99 -12.19
N THR A 468 -0.97 17.15 -11.18
CA THR A 468 -0.58 17.49 -9.81
C THR A 468 -1.39 16.72 -8.77
N VAL A 469 -0.80 16.50 -7.60
CA VAL A 469 -1.46 15.80 -6.48
C VAL A 469 -2.79 16.47 -6.10
N GLN A 470 -2.83 17.80 -6.11
CA GLN A 470 -4.05 18.55 -5.81
C GLN A 470 -5.15 18.30 -6.86
N GLU A 471 -4.77 18.17 -8.13
CA GLU A 471 -5.71 17.84 -9.19
C GLU A 471 -6.23 16.41 -9.05
N LEU A 472 -5.36 15.44 -8.77
CA LEU A 472 -5.75 14.06 -8.51
C LEU A 472 -6.76 13.99 -7.34
N ILE A 473 -6.42 14.60 -6.19
CA ILE A 473 -7.28 14.62 -5.01
C ILE A 473 -8.64 15.23 -5.35
N ARG A 474 -8.67 16.36 -6.08
CA ARG A 474 -9.92 17.00 -6.49
C ARG A 474 -10.76 16.09 -7.39
N ARG A 475 -10.15 15.47 -8.42
CA ARG A 475 -10.87 14.58 -9.35
C ARG A 475 -11.47 13.37 -8.63
N VAL A 476 -10.74 12.77 -7.70
CA VAL A 476 -11.23 11.67 -6.86
C VAL A 476 -12.35 12.16 -5.94
N ALA A 477 -12.15 13.27 -5.23
CA ALA A 477 -13.15 13.83 -4.31
C ALA A 477 -14.44 14.26 -5.04
N ASP A 478 -14.37 14.72 -6.29
CA ASP A 478 -15.55 15.08 -7.08
C ASP A 478 -16.44 13.88 -7.42
N ILE A 479 -15.87 12.66 -7.50
CA ILE A 479 -16.61 11.41 -7.75
C ILE A 479 -17.38 10.98 -6.51
N PHE A 480 -16.70 10.95 -5.36
CA PHE A 480 -17.25 10.38 -4.11
C PHE A 480 -17.94 11.41 -3.22
N GLN A 481 -17.59 12.69 -3.36
CA GLN A 481 -18.09 13.82 -2.57
C GLN A 481 -18.08 13.55 -1.06
N PRO A 482 -16.89 13.33 -0.47
CA PRO A 482 -16.77 12.91 0.92
C PRO A 482 -16.94 14.07 1.90
N GLY A 483 -17.55 13.80 3.06
CA GLY A 483 -17.58 14.70 4.21
C GLY A 483 -16.24 14.76 4.94
N ASN A 484 -15.50 13.64 4.96
CA ASN A 484 -14.17 13.53 5.57
C ASN A 484 -13.16 12.93 4.61
N LEU A 485 -11.95 13.50 4.59
CA LEU A 485 -10.89 13.14 3.66
C LEU A 485 -9.55 13.02 4.40
N THR A 486 -8.90 11.88 4.28
CA THR A 486 -7.51 11.65 4.72
C THR A 486 -6.65 11.37 3.49
N VAL A 487 -5.48 11.99 3.41
CA VAL A 487 -4.50 11.75 2.34
C VAL A 487 -3.15 11.41 2.95
N THR A 488 -2.54 10.31 2.52
CA THR A 488 -1.16 9.93 2.79
C THR A 488 -0.37 9.98 1.49
N ILE A 489 0.87 10.47 1.55
CA ILE A 489 1.79 10.45 0.41
C ILE A 489 3.15 10.01 0.91
N PHE A 490 3.59 8.84 0.47
CA PHE A 490 4.98 8.39 0.55
C PHE A 490 5.73 8.87 -0.69
N ALA A 491 6.94 9.37 -0.50
CA ALA A 491 7.87 9.67 -1.58
C ALA A 491 9.25 9.18 -1.19
N SER A 492 9.86 8.32 -2.01
CA SER A 492 11.21 7.83 -1.76
C SER A 492 12.20 8.98 -1.74
N GLN A 493 13.21 8.84 -0.89
CA GLN A 493 14.39 9.69 -0.89
C GLN A 493 15.28 9.27 -2.06
N LYS A 494 15.89 10.24 -2.74
CA LYS A 494 16.86 9.94 -3.80
C LYS A 494 18.06 9.23 -3.19
N SER A 495 18.53 8.16 -3.84
CA SER A 495 19.78 7.49 -3.47
C SER A 495 20.98 8.35 -3.86
N GLY A 496 22.02 8.40 -3.01
CA GLY A 496 23.28 9.12 -3.28
C GLY A 496 23.44 10.44 -2.51
N ASN A 497 24.42 11.26 -2.92
CA ASN A 497 24.75 12.54 -2.25
C ASN A 497 23.68 13.60 -2.51
N VAL A 498 22.58 13.53 -1.76
CA VAL A 498 21.53 14.55 -1.75
C VAL A 498 21.91 15.65 -0.77
N THR A 499 21.90 16.90 -1.23
CA THR A 499 22.12 18.06 -0.36
C THR A 499 20.91 18.32 0.53
N GLU A 500 21.13 18.83 1.75
CA GLU A 500 20.06 19.25 2.68
C GLU A 500 19.03 20.16 1.99
N LYS A 501 19.50 21.09 1.15
CA LYS A 501 18.66 21.98 0.35
C LYS A 501 17.72 21.25 -0.63
N GLN A 502 18.15 20.12 -1.20
CA GLN A 502 17.30 19.31 -2.08
C GLN A 502 16.22 18.58 -1.27
N ILE A 503 16.56 18.07 -0.08
CA ILE A 503 15.63 17.43 0.85
C ILE A 503 14.56 18.45 1.28
N GLU A 504 14.97 19.61 1.80
CA GLU A 504 14.07 20.69 2.21
C GLU A 504 13.14 21.13 1.07
N ARG A 505 13.67 21.24 -0.16
CA ARG A 505 12.87 21.63 -1.33
C ARG A 505 11.80 20.59 -1.65
N ARG A 506 12.10 19.29 -1.55
CA ARG A 506 11.12 18.21 -1.76
C ARG A 506 10.07 18.21 -0.64
N GLN A 507 10.49 18.27 0.61
CA GLN A 507 9.60 18.37 1.78
C GLN A 507 8.67 19.58 1.69
N PHE A 508 9.19 20.72 1.23
CA PHE A 508 8.39 21.91 0.96
C PHE A 508 7.36 21.67 -0.15
N LYS A 509 7.72 21.00 -1.24
CA LYS A 509 6.76 20.60 -2.30
C LYS A 509 5.67 19.68 -1.74
N MET A 510 6.01 18.70 -0.90
CA MET A 510 5.03 17.82 -0.23
C MET A 510 4.09 18.61 0.68
N LEU A 511 4.63 19.48 1.54
CA LEU A 511 3.81 20.36 2.38
C LEU A 511 2.89 21.25 1.55
N HIS A 512 3.36 21.74 0.40
CA HIS A 512 2.57 22.54 -0.51
C HIS A 512 1.45 21.74 -1.18
N SER A 513 1.68 20.47 -1.54
CA SER A 513 0.71 19.59 -2.19
C SER A 513 -0.57 19.44 -1.35
N LEU A 514 -0.41 19.36 -0.04
CA LEU A 514 -1.50 19.25 0.94
C LEU A 514 -1.79 20.59 1.65
N ARG A 515 -1.46 21.73 1.02
CA ARG A 515 -1.65 23.06 1.63
C ARG A 515 -3.11 23.51 1.64
N SER A 516 -3.80 23.36 0.53
CA SER A 516 -5.16 23.86 0.37
C SER A 516 -5.88 22.98 -0.64
N LEU A 517 -7.07 22.50 -0.27
CA LEU A 517 -7.97 21.74 -1.11
C LEU A 517 -9.29 22.50 -1.17
N SER A 518 -9.76 22.80 -2.38
CA SER A 518 -11.00 23.57 -2.56
C SER A 518 -12.20 22.79 -2.01
N GLY A 519 -13.10 23.45 -1.30
CA GLY A 519 -14.27 22.80 -0.66
C GLY A 519 -13.95 22.05 0.64
N PHE A 520 -12.70 22.07 1.10
CA PHE A 520 -12.27 21.35 2.30
C PHE A 520 -11.52 22.26 3.28
N ARG A 521 -11.82 22.10 4.57
CA ARG A 521 -11.07 22.69 5.68
C ARG A 521 -10.11 21.64 6.23
N ARG A 522 -8.83 21.92 6.12
CA ARG A 522 -7.78 21.09 6.71
C ARG A 522 -7.75 21.24 8.23
N THR A 523 -7.65 20.13 8.95
CA THR A 523 -7.39 20.13 10.39
C THR A 523 -5.96 19.77 10.73
N ASP A 524 -5.36 18.85 9.98
CA ASP A 524 -4.05 18.30 10.29
C ASP A 524 -3.19 18.23 9.02
N ARG A 525 -1.89 18.53 9.14
CA ARG A 525 -0.87 18.34 8.11
C ARG A 525 0.44 18.02 8.80
N ILE A 526 0.90 16.79 8.67
CA ILE A 526 2.04 16.26 9.41
C ILE A 526 3.02 15.65 8.42
N LEU A 527 4.29 16.02 8.52
CA LEU A 527 5.37 15.44 7.72
C LEU A 527 6.24 14.60 8.65
N TYR A 528 6.51 13.37 8.24
CA TYR A 528 7.47 12.47 8.87
C TYR A 528 8.61 12.21 7.88
N GLU A 529 9.83 12.26 8.40
CA GLU A 529 11.00 11.73 7.73
C GLU A 529 11.23 10.32 8.26
N LEU A 530 11.18 9.34 7.37
CA LEU A 530 11.43 7.94 7.63
C LEU A 530 12.70 7.55 6.87
N GLU A 531 13.37 6.49 7.29
CA GLU A 531 14.59 6.03 6.60
C GLU A 531 14.25 5.68 5.13
N GLY A 532 14.79 6.43 4.17
CA GLY A 532 14.53 6.23 2.74
C GLY A 532 13.20 6.77 2.21
N TYR A 533 12.32 7.34 3.04
CA TYR A 533 11.04 7.93 2.60
C TYR A 533 10.66 9.18 3.37
N ASP A 534 10.01 10.12 2.70
CA ASP A 534 9.21 11.12 3.40
C ASP A 534 7.75 10.75 3.30
N LEU A 535 7.02 10.91 4.40
CA LEU A 535 5.59 10.71 4.50
C LEU A 535 4.92 12.03 4.86
N ILE A 536 3.93 12.45 4.07
CA ILE A 536 3.01 13.52 4.49
C ILE A 536 1.60 12.98 4.67
N TYR A 537 1.02 13.30 5.82
CA TYR A 537 -0.37 13.07 6.18
C TYR A 537 -1.15 14.39 6.16
N GLY A 538 -2.33 14.39 5.56
CA GLY A 538 -3.28 15.48 5.62
C GLY A 538 -4.69 15.00 5.95
N HIS A 539 -5.41 15.71 6.82
CA HIS A 539 -6.81 15.42 7.13
C HIS A 539 -7.69 16.64 6.98
N TYR A 540 -8.90 16.45 6.44
CA TYR A 540 -9.80 17.51 6.01
C TYR A 540 -11.27 17.14 6.21
N PHE A 541 -12.10 18.18 6.40
CA PHE A 541 -13.56 18.12 6.42
C PHE A 541 -14.13 18.96 5.28
N ALA A 542 -15.22 18.52 4.65
CA ALA A 542 -15.95 19.34 3.69
C ALA A 542 -16.51 20.63 4.35
N VAL A 543 -16.63 21.72 3.57
CA VAL A 543 -17.10 23.05 4.03
C VAL A 543 -18.35 23.49 3.28
#